data_AF-A0AA43QZJ4-F1
#
_entry.id   AF-A0AA43QZJ4-F1
#
_cell.length_a   1.000
_cell.length_b   1.000
_cell.length_c   1.000
_cell.angle_alpha   90.00
_cell.angle_beta   90.00
_cell.angle_gamma   90.00
#
_symmetry.space_group_name_H-M   'P 1'
#
loop_
_entity.id
_entity.type
_entity.pdbx_description
1 polymer ?
#
loop_
_entity_poly.entity_id
_entity_poly.type
_entity_poly.pdbx_seq_one_letter_code
_entity_poly.pdbx_strand_id
1 'polypeptide(L)'
;MNLRTFRIGEYAVGGIIRVRINLESIFIQTLDYDTEEEVTRNSFPLNDESYWLISDRLHELTSSFYAERIMKFIEENAEIHSEI
;
A
#
# COMPACT_ATOMS: atom_id res chain seq x y z
N MET A 1 11.28 9.77 -4.47
CA MET A 1 10.40 9.40 -3.34
C MET A 1 8.98 9.64 -3.78
N ASN A 2 8.20 8.58 -3.95
CA ASN A 2 6.78 8.67 -4.32
C ASN A 2 5.94 8.51 -3.06
N LEU A 3 4.93 9.38 -2.88
CA LEU A 3 4.03 9.35 -1.73
C LEU A 3 2.61 9.54 -2.24
N ARG A 4 1.71 8.64 -1.85
CA ARG A 4 0.29 8.77 -2.15
C ARG A 4 -0.57 8.35 -0.97
N THR A 5 -1.60 9.13 -0.70
CA THR A 5 -2.60 8.86 0.34
C THR A 5 -3.93 8.56 -0.33
N PHE A 6 -4.51 7.42 0.02
CA PHE A 6 -5.82 6.95 -0.42
C PHE A 6 -6.78 7.06 0.76
N ARG A 7 -7.71 8.03 0.69
CA ARG A 7 -8.81 8.15 1.65
C ARG A 7 -9.96 7.28 1.16
N ILE A 8 -10.16 6.14 1.82
CA ILE A 8 -11.03 5.04 1.36
C ILE A 8 -12.30 4.95 2.22
N GLY A 9 -12.24 5.37 3.49
CA GLY A 9 -13.36 5.26 4.43
C GLY A 9 -13.56 3.83 4.92
N GLU A 10 -14.80 3.42 5.16
CA GLU A 10 -15.16 2.14 5.80
C GLU A 10 -14.59 0.88 5.10
N TYR A 11 -14.17 0.99 3.84
CA TYR A 11 -13.58 -0.11 3.07
C TYR A 11 -12.08 -0.32 3.31
N ALA A 12 -11.45 0.42 4.23
CA ALA A 12 -10.06 0.21 4.60
C ALA A 12 -9.88 0.24 6.12
N VAL A 13 -8.93 -0.54 6.62
CA VAL A 13 -8.49 -0.49 8.03
C VAL A 13 -8.00 0.93 8.34
N GLY A 14 -8.58 1.57 9.35
CA GLY A 14 -8.36 2.97 9.69
C GLY A 14 -9.01 3.97 8.71
N GLY A 15 -9.41 3.55 7.52
CA GLY A 15 -10.07 4.40 6.51
C GLY A 15 -9.13 5.21 5.62
N ILE A 16 -7.83 5.25 5.94
CA ILE A 16 -6.81 5.86 5.08
C ILE A 16 -5.66 4.87 4.89
N ILE A 17 -5.24 4.67 3.64
CA ILE A 17 -4.00 3.97 3.30
C ILE A 17 -3.01 4.96 2.70
N ARG A 18 -1.82 5.05 3.27
CA ARG A 18 -0.72 5.88 2.78
C ARG A 18 0.40 4.97 2.31
N VAL A 19 0.82 5.16 1.06
CA VAL A 19 1.91 4.43 0.44
C VAL A 19 3.08 5.36 0.20
N ARG A 20 4.26 5.01 0.70
CA ARG A 20 5.52 5.71 0.46
C ARG A 20 6.52 4.77 -0.18
N ILE A 21 7.08 5.16 -1.31
CA ILE A 21 8.07 4.41 -2.06
C ILE A 21 9.39 5.20 -2.04
N ASN A 22 10.42 4.58 -1.47
CA ASN A 22 11.78 5.09 -1.41
C ASN A 22 12.69 4.25 -2.33
N LEU A 23 13.99 4.55 -2.36
CA LEU A 23 14.95 3.84 -3.21
C LEU A 23 15.09 2.35 -2.87
N GLU A 24 14.81 1.95 -1.62
CA GLU A 24 15.07 0.59 -1.14
C GLU A 24 13.81 -0.14 -0.68
N SER A 25 12.71 0.57 -0.44
CA SER A 25 11.55 -0.01 0.24
C SER A 25 10.24 0.70 -0.07
N ILE A 26 9.17 -0.08 0.02
CA ILE A 26 7.78 0.35 -0.08
C ILE A 26 7.17 0.26 1.31
N PHE A 27 6.61 1.37 1.79
CA PHE A 27 5.92 1.45 3.07
C PHE A 27 4.43 1.58 2.82
N ILE A 28 3.65 0.68 3.41
CA ILE A 28 2.18 0.76 3.45
C ILE A 28 1.79 1.07 4.89
N GLN A 29 1.15 2.21 5.09
CA GLN A 29 0.64 2.66 6.38
C GLN A 29 -0.87 2.75 6.32
N THR A 30 -1.56 2.29 7.36
CA THR A 30 -2.96 2.66 7.58
C THR A 30 -3.03 3.72 8.66
N LEU A 31 -3.92 4.68 8.47
CA LEU A 31 -4.17 5.74 9.43
C LEU A 31 -5.65 5.76 9.76
N ASP A 32 -5.97 6.13 10.98
CA ASP A 32 -7.34 6.43 11.40
C ASP A 32 -7.87 7.65 10.64
N TYR A 33 -9.14 7.61 10.23
CA TYR A 33 -9.71 8.55 9.29
C TYR A 33 -9.89 9.95 9.89
N ASP A 34 -10.22 10.01 11.18
CA ASP A 34 -10.52 11.25 11.88
C ASP A 34 -9.27 11.86 12.52
N THR A 35 -8.43 11.02 13.12
CA THR A 35 -7.25 11.47 13.86
C THR A 35 -5.97 11.53 13.01
N GLU A 36 -5.97 10.86 11.86
CA GLU A 36 -4.78 10.60 11.03
C GLU A 36 -3.63 9.90 11.79
N GLU A 37 -3.90 9.32 12.96
CA GLU A 37 -2.94 8.54 13.74
C GLU A 37 -2.65 7.19 13.07
N GLU A 38 -1.41 6.72 13.19
CA GLU A 38 -0.99 5.45 12.59
C GLU A 38 -1.63 4.27 13.29
N VAL A 39 -2.33 3.44 12.52
CA VAL A 39 -2.94 2.19 12.99
C VAL A 39 -2.01 1.01 12.72
N THR A 40 -1.48 0.90 11.50
CA THR A 40 -0.44 -0.09 11.17
C THR A 40 0.56 0.48 10.16
N ARG A 41 1.76 -0.10 10.16
CA ARG A 41 2.79 0.15 9.15
C ARG A 41 3.47 -1.16 8.77
N ASN A 42 3.60 -1.38 7.47
CA ASN A 42 4.34 -2.49 6.88
C ASN A 42 5.39 -1.93 5.92
N SER A 43 6.55 -2.57 5.86
CA SER A 43 7.64 -2.22 4.95
C SER A 43 8.07 -3.45 4.16
N PHE A 44 8.24 -3.27 2.85
CA PHE A 44 8.64 -4.31 1.93
C PHE A 44 9.89 -3.85 1.16
N PRO A 45 10.87 -4.74 0.90
CA PRO A 45 11.98 -4.40 0.02
C PRO A 45 11.50 -4.16 -1.41
N LEU A 46 12.26 -3.39 -2.19
CA LEU A 46 11.95 -3.15 -3.60
C LEU A 46 12.54 -4.30 -4.44
N ASN A 47 11.84 -5.42 -4.47
CA ASN A 47 12.14 -6.59 -5.28
C ASN A 47 10.85 -7.28 -5.76
N ASP A 48 10.95 -8.14 -6.77
CA ASP A 48 9.77 -8.78 -7.36
C ASP A 48 9.07 -9.76 -6.42
N GLU A 49 9.80 -10.41 -5.50
CA GLU A 49 9.21 -11.24 -4.43
C GLU A 49 8.23 -10.45 -3.55
N SER A 50 8.43 -9.14 -3.40
CA SER A 50 7.55 -8.29 -2.60
C SER A 50 6.21 -8.02 -3.27
N TYR A 51 6.08 -8.25 -4.57
CA TYR A 51 4.83 -8.00 -5.30
C TYR A 51 3.64 -8.71 -4.66
N TRP A 52 3.75 -10.03 -4.50
CA TRP A 52 2.68 -10.86 -3.95
C TRP A 52 2.41 -10.56 -2.48
N LEU A 53 3.46 -10.30 -1.70
CA LEU A 53 3.34 -9.92 -0.28
C LEU A 53 2.60 -8.59 -0.08
N ILE A 54 2.90 -7.60 -0.93
CA ILE A 54 2.22 -6.30 -0.93
C ILE A 54 0.76 -6.48 -1.36
N SER A 55 0.51 -7.25 -2.42
CA SER A 55 -0.85 -7.50 -2.92
C SER A 55 -1.73 -8.17 -1.87
N ASP A 56 -1.24 -9.26 -1.25
CA ASP A 56 -1.94 -9.96 -0.17
C ASP A 56 -2.21 -9.02 1.00
N ARG A 57 -1.20 -8.25 1.40
CA ARG A 57 -1.35 -7.30 2.50
C ARG A 57 -2.40 -6.23 2.19
N LEU A 58 -2.45 -5.71 0.98
CA LEU A 58 -3.46 -4.72 0.59
C LEU A 58 -4.87 -5.32 0.60
N HIS A 59 -5.04 -6.59 0.24
CA HIS A 59 -6.33 -7.28 0.33
C HIS A 59 -6.78 -7.54 1.77
N GLU A 60 -5.86 -7.65 2.72
CA GLU A 60 -6.21 -7.68 4.16
C GLU A 60 -6.60 -6.30 4.69
N LEU A 61 -6.01 -5.24 4.13
CA LEU A 61 -6.19 -3.87 4.61
C LEU A 61 -7.37 -3.15 3.96
N THR A 62 -7.83 -3.58 2.78
CA THR A 62 -8.93 -2.94 2.05
C THR A 62 -9.61 -3.91 1.08
N SER A 63 -10.69 -3.47 0.43
CA SER A 63 -11.37 -4.27 -0.59
C SER A 63 -10.50 -4.45 -1.85
N SER A 64 -10.74 -5.55 -2.59
CA SER A 64 -9.99 -5.87 -3.81
C SER A 64 -9.91 -4.71 -4.80
N PHE A 65 -11.01 -3.96 -4.97
CA PHE A 65 -11.04 -2.79 -5.85
C PHE A 65 -10.00 -1.73 -5.46
N TYR A 66 -9.87 -1.42 -4.17
CA TYR A 66 -8.88 -0.45 -3.71
C TYR A 66 -7.48 -1.06 -3.65
N ALA A 67 -7.35 -2.33 -3.30
CA ALA A 67 -6.08 -3.05 -3.31
C ALA A 67 -5.44 -3.01 -4.71
N GLU A 68 -6.20 -3.34 -5.76
CA GLU A 68 -5.74 -3.26 -7.16
C GLU A 68 -5.35 -1.84 -7.57
N ARG A 69 -6.12 -0.82 -7.16
CA ARG A 69 -5.78 0.58 -7.46
C ARG A 69 -4.49 1.04 -6.78
N ILE A 70 -4.23 0.55 -5.57
CA ILE A 70 -3.01 0.85 -4.84
C ILE A 70 -1.83 0.08 -5.45
N MET A 71 -2.01 -1.21 -5.78
CA MET A 71 -1.00 -2.01 -6.48
C MET A 71 -0.58 -1.37 -7.79
N LYS A 72 -1.54 -0.91 -8.60
CA LYS A 72 -1.23 -0.19 -9.85
C LYS A 72 -0.36 1.05 -9.61
N PHE A 73 -0.66 1.83 -8.56
CA PHE A 73 0.20 2.96 -8.20
C PHE A 73 1.61 2.51 -7.81
N ILE A 74 1.74 1.38 -7.11
CA ILE A 74 3.04 0.83 -6.74
C ILE A 74 3.80 0.38 -7.99
N GLU A 75 3.21 -0.42 -8.88
CA GLU A 75 3.83 -0.87 -10.14
C GLU A 75 4.29 0.30 -11.04
N GLU A 76 3.52 1.39 -11.10
CA GLU A 76 3.87 2.58 -11.88
C GLU A 76 5.05 3.37 -11.28
N ASN A 77 5.38 3.15 -10.01
CA ASN A 77 6.30 3.99 -9.23
C ASN A 77 7.42 3.23 -8.50
N ALA A 78 7.37 1.91 -8.54
CA ALA A 78 8.37 0.96 -8.08
C ALA A 78 8.58 -0.04 -9.21
N GLU A 79 9.85 -0.35 -9.51
CA GLU A 79 10.24 -1.37 -10.50
C GLU A 79 9.99 -2.78 -9.91
N ILE A 80 8.74 -3.07 -9.54
CA ILE A 80 8.28 -4.39 -9.10
C ILE A 80 7.15 -4.86 -10.00
N HIS A 81 7.19 -6.13 -10.39
CA HIS A 81 6.18 -6.71 -11.27
C HIS A 81 5.76 -8.10 -10.81
N SER A 82 4.57 -8.55 -11.23
CA SER A 82 4.25 -9.97 -11.14
C SER A 82 5.20 -10.73 -12.07
N GLU A 83 6.20 -11.43 -11.52
CA GLU A 83 6.90 -12.46 -12.28
C GLU A 83 5.88 -13.54 -12.65
N ILE A 84 5.61 -13.70 -13.96
CA ILE A 84 4.81 -14.78 -14.54
C ILE A 84 5.73 -15.62 -15.42
#